data_AF-A0A7Y3C172-F1
#
_entry.id   AF-A0A7Y3C172-F1
#
_cell.length_a   1.000
_cell.length_b   1.000
_cell.length_c   1.000
_cell.angle_alpha   90.00
_cell.angle_beta   90.00
_cell.angle_gamma   90.00
#
_symmetry.space_group_name_H-M   'P 1'
#
loop_
_entity.id
_entity.type
_entity.pdbx_description
1 polymer ?
#
loop_
_entity_poly.entity_id
_entity_poly.type
_entity_poly.pdbx_seq_one_letter_code
_entity_poly.pdbx_strand_id
1 'polypeptide(L)' 'MNPDRFRRLRQTLARRQPDLTVLMDGVHKSHNFSAILRNCDAVGVLDAHLVAPEDGVDLHHGTSAGTKKWIRVHMYSK' A
#
# COMPACT_ATOMS: atom_id res chain seq x y z
N MET A 1 -21.90 12.30 -3.50
CA MET A 1 -20.48 12.52 -3.15
C MET A 1 -20.38 13.83 -2.38
N ASN A 2 -19.85 13.86 -1.16
CA ASN A 2 -19.67 15.12 -0.42
C ASN A 2 -18.56 15.96 -1.12
N PRO A 3 -18.79 17.26 -1.41
CA PRO A 3 -17.79 18.13 -2.05
C PRO A 3 -16.44 18.20 -1.32
N ASP A 4 -16.43 18.22 0.00
CA ASP A 4 -15.20 18.24 0.80
C ASP A 4 -14.43 16.94 0.68
N ARG A 5 -15.14 15.81 0.65
CA ARG A 5 -14.52 14.51 0.40
C ARG A 5 -13.88 14.50 -0.98
N PHE A 6 -14.60 14.92 -2.02
CA PHE A 6 -14.06 14.98 -3.39
C PHE A 6 -12.81 15.85 -3.48
N ARG A 7 -12.81 17.03 -2.84
CA ARG A 7 -11.65 17.92 -2.79
C ARG A 7 -10.44 17.27 -2.14
N ARG A 8 -10.62 16.60 -1.00
CA ARG A 8 -9.53 15.86 -0.32
C ARG A 8 -8.97 14.76 -1.21
N LEU A 9 -9.84 13.99 -1.88
CA LEU A 9 -9.41 12.95 -2.81
C LEU A 9 -8.56 13.50 -3.95
N ARG A 10 -8.97 14.61 -4.57
CA ARG A 10 -8.18 15.27 -5.61
C ARG A 10 -6.83 15.78 -5.10
N GLN A 11 -6.79 16.35 -3.90
CA GLN A 11 -5.54 16.82 -3.30
C GLN A 11 -4.56 15.68 -3.02
N THR A 12 -5.03 14.56 -2.49
CA THR A 12 -4.22 13.36 -2.29
C THR A 12 -3.70 12.80 -3.62
N LEU A 13 -4.57 12.69 -4.63
CA LEU A 13 -4.19 12.17 -5.94
C LEU A 13 -3.11 13.03 -6.61
N ALA A 14 -3.21 14.36 -6.51
CA ALA A 14 -2.23 15.28 -7.09
C ALA A 14 -0.83 15.20 -6.44
N ARG A 15 -0.71 14.53 -5.29
CA ARG A 15 0.57 14.32 -4.57
C ARG A 15 1.11 12.91 -4.71
N ARG A 16 0.49 12.05 -5.53
CA ARG A 16 1.02 10.73 -5.80
C ARG A 16 2.31 10.82 -6.61
N GLN A 17 3.21 9.88 -6.39
CA GLN A 17 4.52 9.76 -7.02
C GLN A 17 4.55 8.45 -7.82
N PRO A 18 4.13 8.45 -9.11
CA PRO A 18 4.12 7.24 -9.93
C PRO A 18 5.52 6.67 -10.23
N ASP A 19 6.56 7.47 -10.01
CA ASP A 19 7.98 7.16 -10.18
C ASP A 19 8.67 6.70 -8.88
N LEU A 20 7.96 6.74 -7.74
CA LEU A 20 8.43 6.20 -6.46
C LEU A 20 7.66 4.93 -6.10
N THR A 21 8.39 3.85 -5.88
CA THR A 21 7.83 2.55 -5.50
C THR A 21 8.64 1.89 -4.38
N VAL A 22 8.05 0.88 -3.73
CA VAL A 22 8.67 0.10 -2.66
C VAL A 22 8.57 -1.39 -2.99
N LEU A 23 9.70 -2.09 -2.87
CA LEU A 23 9.77 -3.56 -2.93
C LEU A 23 9.91 -4.13 -1.51
N MET A 24 9.01 -5.03 -1.16
CA MET A 24 9.05 -5.83 0.06
C MET A 24 9.48 -7.24 -0.29
N ASP A 25 10.66 -7.65 0.15
CA ASP A 25 11.16 -9.01 -0.04
C ASP A 25 11.10 -9.79 1.28
N GLY A 26 10.35 -10.90 1.30
CA GLY A 26 10.29 -11.79 2.45
C GLY A 26 9.69 -11.18 3.73
N VAL A 27 8.84 -10.15 3.62
CA VAL A 27 8.17 -9.53 4.77
C VAL A 27 7.10 -10.46 5.33
N HIS A 28 7.49 -11.36 6.23
CA HIS A 28 6.65 -12.43 6.78
C HIS A 28 5.65 -11.98 7.85
N LYS A 29 5.85 -10.82 8.49
CA LYS A 29 4.93 -10.33 9.53
C LYS A 29 3.86 -9.40 8.95
N SER A 30 2.59 -9.80 9.04
CA SER A 30 1.44 -9.04 8.51
C SER A 30 1.30 -7.62 9.07
N HIS A 31 1.74 -7.39 10.32
CA HIS A 31 1.79 -6.06 10.93
C HIS A 31 2.81 -5.14 10.26
N ASN A 32 4.00 -5.67 9.90
CA ASN A 32 5.04 -4.90 9.21
C ASN A 32 4.58 -4.54 7.80
N PHE A 33 4.00 -5.50 7.07
CA PHE A 33 3.38 -5.23 5.77
C PHE A 33 2.35 -4.09 5.85
N SER A 34 1.45 -4.13 6.84
CA SER A 34 0.44 -3.08 7.04
C SER A 34 1.06 -1.73 7.39
N ALA A 35 2.10 -1.70 8.21
CA ALA A 35 2.82 -0.47 8.58
C ALA A 35 3.52 0.15 7.37
N ILE A 36 4.19 -0.67 6.56
CA ILE A 36 4.84 -0.25 5.31
C ILE A 36 3.82 0.37 4.36
N LEU A 37 2.68 -0.29 4.12
CA LEU A 37 1.65 0.27 3.25
C LEU A 37 1.13 1.63 3.74
N ARG A 38 0.89 1.78 5.05
CA ARG A 38 0.46 3.08 5.62
C ARG A 38 1.51 4.16 5.39
N ASN A 39 2.79 3.84 5.51
CA ASN A 39 3.88 4.78 5.22
C ASN A 39 3.90 5.15 3.74
N CYS A 40 3.76 4.16 2.84
CA CYS A 40 3.63 4.39 1.40
C CYS A 40 2.48 5.36 1.09
N ASP A 41 1.33 5.23 1.76
CA ASP A 41 0.18 6.11 1.55
C ASP A 41 0.48 7.54 1.99
N ALA A 42 1.13 7.68 3.15
CA ALA A 42 1.48 8.96 3.75
C ALA A 42 2.49 9.76 2.90
N VAL A 43 3.42 9.07 2.22
CA VAL A 43 4.44 9.71 1.38
C VAL A 43 4.05 9.81 -0.09
N GLY A 44 2.90 9.26 -0.50
CA GLY A 44 2.40 9.41 -1.87
C GLY A 44 2.81 8.31 -2.85
N VAL A 45 3.35 7.18 -2.39
CA VAL A 45 3.57 5.99 -3.23
C VAL A 45 2.23 5.51 -3.82
N LEU A 46 2.27 5.14 -5.10
CA LEU A 46 1.09 4.69 -5.86
C LEU A 46 1.01 3.15 -5.97
N ASP A 47 2.15 2.53 -6.25
CA ASP A 47 2.29 1.09 -6.44
C ASP A 47 3.37 0.57 -5.48
N ALA A 48 3.15 -0.62 -4.91
CA ALA A 48 4.12 -1.33 -4.08
C ALA A 48 4.23 -2.78 -4.55
N HIS A 49 5.38 -3.40 -4.31
CA HIS A 49 5.70 -4.75 -4.80
C HIS A 49 6.02 -5.65 -3.60
N LEU A 50 5.54 -6.90 -3.63
CA LEU A 50 5.76 -7.91 -2.61
C LEU A 50 6.25 -9.20 -3.25
N VAL A 51 7.45 -9.64 -2.88
CA VAL A 51 7.90 -11.02 -3.08
C VAL A 51 7.48 -11.80 -1.84
N ALA A 52 6.57 -12.76 -2.02
CA ALA A 52 6.04 -13.54 -0.91
C ALA A 52 7.14 -14.43 -0.28
N PRO A 53 7.23 -14.52 1.05
CA PRO A 53 8.11 -15.50 1.70
C PRO A 53 7.63 -16.93 1.43
N GLU A 54 8.54 -17.91 1.57
CA GLU A 54 8.31 -19.32 1.25
C GLU A 54 7.15 -19.92 2.06
N ASP A 55 7.04 -19.56 3.34
CA ASP A 55 5.95 -19.99 4.24
C ASP A 55 4.62 -19.26 3.97
N GLY A 56 4.57 -18.42 2.94
CA GLY A 56 3.45 -17.54 2.64
C GLY A 56 3.34 -16.36 3.61
N VAL A 57 2.45 -15.44 3.28
CA VAL A 57 2.14 -14.29 4.12
C VAL A 57 0.64 -14.24 4.33
N ASP A 58 0.23 -14.40 5.59
CA ASP A 58 -1.16 -14.20 5.98
C ASP A 58 -1.46 -12.70 5.92
N LEU A 59 -1.87 -12.24 4.73
CA LEU A 59 -2.33 -10.89 4.49
C LEU A 59 -3.69 -10.72 5.17
N HIS A 60 -3.72 -10.66 6.50
CA HIS A 60 -4.93 -10.36 7.25
C HIS A 60 -5.64 -9.17 6.60
N HIS A 61 -6.77 -9.46 5.96
CA HIS A 61 -7.39 -8.55 5.00
C HIS A 61 -7.92 -7.25 5.63
N GLY A 62 -7.94 -7.16 6.97
CA GLY A 62 -8.47 -6.04 7.75
C GLY A 62 -7.45 -5.07 8.38
N THR A 63 -6.15 -5.37 8.42
CA THR A 63 -5.18 -4.59 9.24
C THR A 63 -4.58 -3.36 8.55
N SER A 64 -4.74 -3.23 7.22
CA SER A 64 -4.15 -2.12 6.45
C SER A 64 -4.90 -0.79 6.59
N ALA A 65 -5.84 -0.63 7.55
CA ALA A 65 -6.63 0.61 7.76
C ALA A 65 -7.27 1.20 6.48
N GLY A 66 -7.59 0.36 5.49
CA GLY A 66 -8.16 0.81 4.22
C GLY A 66 -7.14 1.32 3.19
N THR A 67 -5.84 1.28 3.47
CA THR A 67 -4.77 1.70 2.54
C THR A 67 -4.75 0.90 1.23
N LYS A 68 -5.26 -0.34 1.23
CA LYS A 68 -5.46 -1.14 0.00
C LYS A 68 -6.35 -0.45 -1.04
N LYS A 69 -7.17 0.54 -0.65
CA LYS A 69 -7.98 1.34 -1.59
C LYS A 69 -7.17 2.40 -2.33
N TRP A 70 -5.98 2.74 -1.83
CA TRP A 70 -5.17 3.87 -2.29
C TRP A 70 -3.86 3.43 -2.95
N ILE A 71 -3.36 2.25 -2.57
CA ILE A 71 -2.09 1.69 -3.07
C ILE A 71 -2.37 0.35 -3.72
N ARG A 72 -1.86 0.17 -4.93
CA ARG A 72 -1.87 -1.12 -5.60
C ARG A 72 -0.67 -1.94 -5.15
N VAL A 73 -0.92 -3.18 -4.72
CA VAL A 73 0.15 -4.12 -4.33
C VAL A 73 0.27 -5.18 -5.41
N HIS A 74 1.45 -5.27 -6.03
CA HIS A 74 1.82 -6.30 -6.99
C HIS A 74 2.53 -7.42 -6.26
N MET A 75 2.05 -8.65 -6.43
CA MET A 75 2.63 -9.83 -5.78
C MET A 75 3.39 -10.67 -6.78
N TYR A 76 4.57 -11.15 -6.37
CA TYR A 76 5.47 -11.96 -7.17
C TYR A 76 5.82 -13.25 -6.42
N SER A 77 5.90 -14.36 -7.15
CA SER A 77 6.59 -15.55 -6.68
C SER A 77 8.09 -15.39 -6.90
N LYS A 78 8.88 -16.02 -6.04
CA LYS A 78 10.30 -16.24 -6.33
C LYS A 78 10.48 -17.15 -7.54
#